data_AF-D4X498-F1
#
_entry.id   AF-D4X498-F1
#
_cell.length_a   1.000
_cell.length_b   1.000
_cell.length_c   1.000
_cell.angle_alpha   90.00
_cell.angle_beta   90.00
_cell.angle_gamma   90.00
#
_symmetry.space_group_name_H-M   'P 1'
#
loop_
_entity.id
_entity.type
_entity.pdbx_description
1 polymer ?
#
loop_
_entity_poly.entity_id
_entity_poly.type
_entity_poly.pdbx_seq_one_letter_code
_entity_poly.pdbx_strand_id
1 'polypeptide(L)'
;MRGKDVDQISQFQSIDKEYPRLRFPGFVAEGTCFVRARIRQDGLVILCAQLYGYNGTSVTNAIEEVRRAAIERLHEEVGLQHLLPTKKWWQRERTRDELLAIAAAQTAMVEHYPKGRGLAPAGSFALVEFDDAGRPEWDYKPLATVAQQCAVESGFLTIDPEQLHYR
;
A
#
# COMPACT_ATOMS: atom_id res chain seq x y z
N MET A 1 17.08 -25.42 38.44
CA MET A 1 17.48 -24.10 37.91
C MET A 1 16.72 -23.90 36.61
N ARG A 2 15.80 -22.92 36.58
CA ARG A 2 15.00 -22.58 35.38
C ARG A 2 15.81 -21.57 34.57
N GLY A 3 16.47 -22.04 33.50
CA GLY A 3 16.99 -21.19 32.45
C GLY A 3 15.82 -20.75 31.58
N LYS A 4 15.62 -19.44 31.49
CA LYS A 4 14.60 -18.81 30.65
C LYS A 4 14.92 -19.13 29.19
N ASP A 5 14.01 -19.80 28.50
CA ASP A 5 13.97 -19.77 27.05
C ASP A 5 13.75 -18.31 26.64
N VAL A 6 14.79 -17.74 26.05
CA VAL A 6 14.80 -16.43 25.46
C VAL A 6 13.83 -16.46 24.29
N ASP A 7 12.83 -15.58 24.32
CA ASP A 7 11.90 -15.30 23.23
C ASP A 7 12.68 -15.13 21.91
N GLN A 8 12.68 -16.16 21.07
CA GLN A 8 13.00 -16.01 19.66
C GLN A 8 11.78 -15.37 19.00
N ILE A 9 11.70 -14.04 19.05
CA ILE A 9 10.84 -13.29 18.15
C ILE A 9 11.37 -13.59 16.74
N SER A 10 10.69 -14.48 16.04
CA SER A 10 10.86 -14.69 14.61
C SER A 10 10.80 -13.33 13.91
N GLN A 11 11.95 -12.81 13.48
CA GLN A 11 12.03 -11.60 12.68
C GLN A 11 11.41 -11.91 11.31
N PHE A 12 10.15 -11.54 11.11
CA PHE A 12 9.58 -11.55 9.77
C PHE A 12 10.42 -10.59 8.92
N GLN A 13 11.20 -11.14 7.98
CA GLN A 13 11.90 -10.33 7.00
C GLN A 13 10.88 -9.69 6.09
N SER A 14 10.91 -8.36 5.96
CA SER A 14 9.96 -7.65 5.11
C SER A 14 10.05 -8.12 3.66
N ILE A 15 8.91 -8.20 2.98
CA ILE A 15 8.82 -8.61 1.58
C ILE A 15 8.38 -7.42 0.75
N ASP A 16 9.19 -7.05 -0.23
CA ASP A 16 8.85 -5.99 -1.18
C ASP A 16 8.28 -6.57 -2.47
N LYS A 17 7.22 -5.92 -2.97
CA LYS A 17 6.54 -6.26 -4.22
C LYS A 17 6.34 -5.01 -5.06
N GLU A 18 6.44 -5.17 -6.36
CA GLU A 18 6.24 -4.08 -7.32
C GLU A 18 5.33 -4.54 -8.46
N TYR A 19 4.39 -3.66 -8.80
CA TYR A 19 3.39 -3.84 -9.83
C TYR A 19 3.43 -2.60 -10.73
N PRO A 20 4.26 -2.60 -11.78
CA PRO A 20 4.37 -1.45 -12.68
C PRO A 20 3.05 -1.08 -13.38
N ARG A 21 2.12 -2.04 -13.46
CA ARG A 21 0.79 -1.93 -14.08
C ARG A 21 -0.26 -2.63 -13.25
N LEU A 22 -0.38 -2.27 -11.97
CA LEU A 22 -1.51 -2.76 -11.19
C LEU A 22 -2.80 -2.30 -11.88
N ARG A 23 -3.75 -3.22 -12.06
CA ARG A 23 -5.07 -2.96 -12.64
C ARG A 23 -6.08 -2.84 -11.50
N PHE A 24 -7.04 -1.94 -11.65
CA PHE A 24 -8.09 -1.70 -10.66
C PHE A 24 -9.41 -1.30 -11.33
N PRO A 25 -10.57 -1.52 -10.68
CA PRO A 25 -11.85 -1.00 -11.17
C PRO A 25 -11.81 0.53 -11.27
N GLY A 26 -11.85 1.08 -12.49
CA GLY A 26 -12.03 2.52 -12.70
C GLY A 26 -13.50 2.87 -12.95
N PHE A 27 -13.80 4.17 -13.06
CA PHE A 27 -15.20 4.63 -13.19
C PHE A 27 -15.89 4.24 -14.50
N VAL A 28 -15.14 4.27 -15.61
CA VAL A 28 -15.66 4.00 -16.96
C VAL A 28 -15.06 2.72 -17.54
N ALA A 29 -13.78 2.49 -17.26
CA ALA A 29 -13.02 1.34 -17.70
C ALA A 29 -12.01 0.97 -16.63
N GLU A 30 -11.40 -0.21 -16.77
CA GLU A 30 -10.30 -0.65 -15.92
C GLU A 30 -9.17 0.39 -15.92
N GLY A 31 -8.77 0.80 -14.72
CA GLY A 31 -7.66 1.73 -14.53
C GLY A 31 -6.33 1.03 -14.35
N THR A 32 -5.24 1.79 -14.46
CA THR A 32 -3.92 1.26 -14.12
C THR A 32 -2.99 2.31 -13.52
N CYS A 33 -2.16 1.86 -12.58
CA CYS A 33 -1.13 2.67 -11.95
C CYS A 33 0.10 1.83 -11.62
N PHE A 34 1.17 2.51 -11.23
CA PHE A 34 2.31 1.86 -10.59
C PHE A 34 1.97 1.63 -9.12
N VAL A 35 2.29 0.46 -8.57
CA VAL A 35 2.26 0.19 -7.13
C VAL A 35 3.57 -0.45 -6.68
N ARG A 36 4.11 -0.01 -5.55
CA ARG A 36 5.13 -0.72 -4.79
C ARG A 36 4.63 -0.92 -3.36
N ALA A 37 4.81 -2.10 -2.82
CA ALA A 37 4.36 -2.44 -1.49
C ALA A 37 5.48 -3.09 -0.68
N ARG A 38 5.53 -2.80 0.62
CA ARG A 38 6.36 -3.49 1.60
C ARG A 38 5.45 -4.16 2.62
N ILE A 39 5.54 -5.48 2.69
CA ILE A 39 4.86 -6.30 3.68
C ILE A 39 5.77 -6.42 4.90
N ARG A 40 5.23 -6.15 6.09
CA ARG A 40 5.90 -6.27 7.38
C ARG A 40 5.13 -7.22 8.29
N GLN A 41 5.69 -7.48 9.47
CA GLN A 41 5.05 -8.31 10.48
C GLN A 41 3.71 -7.73 10.97
N ASP A 42 3.64 -6.41 11.06
CA ASP A 42 2.61 -5.64 11.75
C ASP A 42 1.83 -4.68 10.83
N GLY A 43 2.08 -4.75 9.52
CA GLY A 43 1.33 -3.94 8.56
C GLY A 43 1.93 -3.91 7.16
N LEU A 44 1.40 -2.98 6.37
CA LEU A 44 1.76 -2.76 4.98
C LEU A 44 2.12 -1.30 4.76
N VAL A 45 3.08 -1.04 3.87
CA VAL A 45 3.26 0.29 3.27
C VAL A 45 3.03 0.14 1.78
N ILE A 46 2.08 0.89 1.22
CA ILE A 46 1.74 0.87 -0.20
C ILE A 46 1.98 2.26 -0.78
N LEU A 47 2.88 2.34 -1.75
CA LEU A 47 3.06 3.47 -2.63
C LEU A 47 2.31 3.21 -3.94
N CYS A 48 1.45 4.14 -4.36
CA CYS A 48 0.89 4.14 -5.70
C CYS A 48 1.25 5.42 -6.45
N ALA A 49 1.50 5.31 -7.75
CA ALA A 49 1.87 6.46 -8.56
C ALA A 49 1.12 6.55 -9.89
N GLN A 50 0.77 7.78 -10.26
CA GLN A 50 0.17 8.09 -11.54
C GLN A 50 1.19 7.91 -12.68
N LEU A 51 0.80 7.17 -13.73
CA LEU A 51 1.65 6.94 -14.89
C LEU A 51 1.68 8.15 -15.85
N TYR A 52 2.82 8.38 -16.50
CA TYR A 52 2.96 9.28 -17.64
C TYR A 52 2.22 8.74 -18.87
N GLY A 53 1.45 9.59 -19.55
CA GLY A 53 0.79 9.26 -20.82
C GLY A 53 -0.52 8.47 -20.66
N TYR A 54 -0.88 8.12 -19.42
CA TYR A 54 -2.16 7.49 -19.12
C TYR A 54 -3.25 8.54 -18.86
N ASN A 55 -4.41 8.37 -19.49
CA ASN A 55 -5.54 9.31 -19.45
C ASN A 55 -6.84 8.68 -18.93
N GLY A 56 -6.78 7.48 -18.32
CA GLY A 56 -7.94 6.84 -17.70
C GLY A 56 -8.22 7.39 -16.29
N THR A 57 -8.97 6.64 -15.48
CA THR A 57 -9.25 7.02 -14.08
C THR A 57 -7.96 7.24 -13.31
N SER A 58 -7.79 8.44 -12.74
CA SER A 58 -6.59 8.82 -11.99
C SER A 58 -6.50 8.10 -10.66
N VAL A 59 -5.28 8.03 -10.11
CA VAL A 59 -5.01 7.41 -8.80
C VAL A 59 -5.83 8.05 -7.69
N THR A 60 -5.85 9.39 -7.61
CA THR A 60 -6.63 10.14 -6.60
C THR A 60 -8.09 9.77 -6.59
N ASN A 61 -8.67 9.60 -7.77
CA ASN A 61 -10.09 9.30 -7.92
C ASN A 61 -10.44 7.84 -7.62
N ALA A 62 -9.45 6.95 -7.62
CA ALA A 62 -9.64 5.52 -7.44
C ALA A 62 -8.79 4.96 -6.29
N ILE A 63 -8.35 5.79 -5.35
CA ILE A 63 -7.36 5.41 -4.34
C ILE A 63 -7.84 4.24 -3.45
N GLU A 64 -9.14 4.19 -3.17
CA GLU A 64 -9.79 3.08 -2.45
C GLU A 64 -9.69 1.76 -3.23
N GLU A 65 -9.97 1.81 -4.53
CA GLU A 65 -9.91 0.65 -5.43
C GLU A 65 -8.47 0.20 -5.71
N VAL A 66 -7.53 1.15 -5.82
CA VAL A 66 -6.10 0.86 -5.91
C VAL A 66 -5.63 0.14 -4.65
N ARG A 67 -5.99 0.63 -3.45
CA ARG A 67 -5.65 -0.01 -2.18
C ARG A 67 -6.22 -1.43 -2.12
N ARG A 68 -7.51 -1.60 -2.47
CA ARG A 68 -8.16 -2.92 -2.50
C ARG A 68 -7.42 -3.87 -3.43
N ALA A 69 -7.22 -3.49 -4.70
CA ALA A 69 -6.57 -4.32 -5.70
C ALA A 69 -5.13 -4.70 -5.31
N ALA A 70 -4.39 -3.77 -4.71
CA ALA A 70 -3.03 -4.04 -4.22
C ALA A 70 -3.03 -5.07 -3.09
N ILE A 71 -3.88 -4.92 -2.07
CA ILE A 71 -3.96 -5.84 -0.94
C ILE A 71 -4.43 -7.23 -1.38
N GLU A 72 -5.42 -7.30 -2.29
CA GLU A 72 -5.87 -8.57 -2.86
C GLU A 72 -4.73 -9.29 -3.58
N ARG A 73 -4.00 -8.57 -4.44
CA ARG A 73 -2.85 -9.14 -5.15
C ARG A 73 -1.75 -9.61 -4.20
N LEU A 74 -1.43 -8.84 -3.17
CA LEU A 74 -0.45 -9.21 -2.14
C LEU A 74 -0.89 -10.46 -1.37
N HIS A 75 -2.18 -10.54 -1.02
CA HIS A 75 -2.74 -11.70 -0.34
C HIS A 75 -2.64 -12.97 -1.20
N GLU A 76 -2.93 -12.87 -2.50
CA GLU A 76 -2.86 -13.98 -3.43
C GLU A 76 -1.42 -14.47 -3.66
N GLU A 77 -0.44 -13.57 -3.71
CA GLU A 77 0.95 -13.92 -3.99
C GLU A 77 1.76 -14.34 -2.77
N VAL A 78 1.51 -13.74 -1.61
CA VAL A 78 2.35 -13.89 -0.41
C VAL A 78 1.58 -14.45 0.78
N GLY A 79 0.26 -14.23 0.83
CA GLY A 79 -0.53 -14.43 2.04
C GLY A 79 -0.33 -13.28 3.03
N LEU A 80 -1.40 -12.91 3.73
CA LEU A 80 -1.42 -11.82 4.71
C LEU A 80 -1.99 -12.29 6.07
N GLN A 81 -1.99 -13.60 6.32
CA GLN A 81 -2.56 -14.20 7.52
C GLN A 81 -1.80 -13.77 8.78
N HIS A 82 -0.52 -13.39 8.67
CA HIS A 82 0.29 -12.91 9.78
C HIS A 82 -0.17 -11.56 10.34
N LEU A 83 -0.90 -10.76 9.56
CA LEU A 83 -1.51 -9.50 10.02
C LEU A 83 -2.75 -9.74 10.90
N LEU A 84 -3.26 -10.98 10.93
CA LEU A 84 -4.40 -11.33 11.74
C LEU A 84 -3.97 -11.47 13.21
N PRO A 85 -4.74 -10.89 14.16
CA PRO A 85 -4.49 -11.14 15.56
C PRO A 85 -4.75 -12.62 15.88
N THR A 86 -3.97 -13.15 16.83
CA THR A 86 -4.04 -14.55 17.27
C THR A 86 -5.47 -14.92 17.60
N LYS A 87 -5.95 -15.96 16.93
CA LYS A 87 -7.31 -16.45 17.05
C LYS A 87 -7.42 -17.35 18.29
N LYS A 88 -8.49 -17.19 19.06
CA LYS A 88 -8.84 -18.13 20.14
C LYS A 88 -9.60 -19.32 19.56
N TRP A 89 -9.45 -20.50 20.16
CA TRP A 89 -10.00 -21.75 19.63
C TRP A 89 -11.53 -21.77 19.42
N TRP A 90 -12.27 -20.93 20.15
CA TRP A 90 -13.73 -20.78 20.02
C TRP A 90 -14.17 -19.74 18.97
N GLN A 91 -13.25 -18.97 18.39
CA GLN A 91 -13.60 -18.00 17.36
C GLN A 91 -13.81 -18.72 16.03
N ARG A 92 -14.76 -18.25 15.21
CA ARG A 92 -14.93 -18.77 13.85
C ARG A 92 -13.75 -18.41 12.96
N GLU A 93 -13.60 -19.11 11.84
CA GLU A 93 -12.70 -18.65 10.79
C GLU A 93 -13.15 -17.30 10.25
N ARG A 94 -12.17 -16.45 9.95
CA ARG A 94 -12.40 -15.16 9.28
C ARG A 94 -12.63 -15.40 7.81
N THR A 95 -13.52 -14.60 7.21
CA THR A 95 -13.70 -14.61 5.76
C THR A 95 -12.51 -13.91 5.08
N ARG A 96 -12.37 -14.11 3.77
CA ARG A 96 -11.40 -13.35 2.95
C ARG A 96 -11.61 -11.85 3.13
N ASP A 97 -12.84 -11.38 3.06
CA ASP A 97 -13.16 -9.95 3.16
C ASP A 97 -12.76 -9.34 4.51
N GLU A 98 -12.94 -10.09 5.61
CA GLU A 98 -12.49 -9.64 6.93
C GLU A 98 -10.97 -9.56 7.03
N LEU A 99 -10.26 -10.51 6.43
CA LEU A 99 -8.80 -10.48 6.36
C LEU A 99 -8.32 -9.25 5.57
N LEU A 100 -8.91 -9.00 4.41
CA LEU A 100 -8.54 -7.86 3.56
C LEU A 100 -8.87 -6.52 4.24
N ALA A 101 -9.98 -6.44 4.96
CA ALA A 101 -10.33 -5.26 5.77
C ALA A 101 -9.31 -5.01 6.89
N ILE A 102 -8.87 -6.07 7.59
CA ILE A 102 -7.81 -5.97 8.60
C ILE A 102 -6.49 -5.50 7.98
N ALA A 103 -6.10 -6.07 6.84
CA ALA A 103 -4.90 -5.65 6.12
C ALA A 103 -4.99 -4.18 5.68
N ALA A 104 -6.15 -3.74 5.19
CA ALA A 104 -6.39 -2.35 4.80
C ALA A 104 -6.28 -1.37 5.98
N ALA A 105 -6.78 -1.76 7.16
CA ALA A 105 -6.65 -0.98 8.39
C ALA A 105 -5.20 -0.88 8.90
N GLN A 106 -4.34 -1.85 8.55
CA GLN A 106 -2.92 -1.86 8.89
C GLN A 106 -2.03 -1.35 7.75
N THR A 107 -2.61 -0.69 6.74
CA THR A 107 -1.88 -0.16 5.59
C THR A 107 -1.62 1.33 5.74
N ALA A 108 -0.34 1.72 5.67
CA ALA A 108 0.03 3.09 5.36
C ALA A 108 0.01 3.28 3.84
N MET A 109 -0.86 4.17 3.35
CA MET A 109 -1.05 4.43 1.93
C MET A 109 -0.36 5.75 1.54
N VAL A 110 0.44 5.71 0.46
CA VAL A 110 1.15 6.85 -0.09
C VAL A 110 0.73 7.04 -1.54
N GLU A 111 0.19 8.21 -1.86
CA GLU A 111 -0.03 8.64 -3.23
C GLU A 111 1.16 9.45 -3.72
N HIS A 112 1.61 9.18 -4.95
CA HIS A 112 2.63 9.96 -5.63
C HIS A 112 2.18 10.42 -7.02
N TYR A 113 2.30 11.71 -7.29
CA TYR A 113 2.32 12.23 -8.66
C TYR A 113 3.74 12.59 -9.04
N PRO A 114 4.29 12.02 -10.12
CA PRO A 114 5.63 12.35 -10.56
C PRO A 114 5.67 13.76 -11.18
N LYS A 115 6.86 14.33 -11.28
CA LYS A 115 7.08 15.66 -11.86
C LYS A 115 6.41 15.80 -13.22
N GLY A 116 5.70 16.90 -13.45
CA GLY A 116 4.95 17.14 -14.69
C GLY A 116 3.61 16.39 -14.79
N ARG A 117 3.14 15.78 -13.69
CA ARG A 117 1.80 15.22 -13.54
C ARG A 117 1.10 15.80 -12.32
N GLY A 118 -0.24 15.77 -12.36
CA GLY A 118 -1.08 16.31 -11.29
C GLY A 118 -1.04 17.83 -11.23
N LEU A 119 -1.41 18.37 -10.06
CA LEU A 119 -1.50 19.82 -9.84
C LEU A 119 -0.16 20.46 -9.46
N ALA A 120 0.76 19.69 -8.86
CA ALA A 120 2.04 20.18 -8.39
C ALA A 120 3.13 20.01 -9.47
N PRO A 121 3.70 21.10 -10.03
CA PRO A 121 4.66 20.99 -11.13
C PRO A 121 5.90 20.16 -10.82
N ALA A 122 6.36 20.19 -9.56
CA ALA A 122 7.51 19.44 -9.07
C ALA A 122 7.21 17.97 -8.75
N GLY A 123 5.94 17.54 -8.87
CA GLY A 123 5.45 16.29 -8.30
C GLY A 123 5.03 16.45 -6.84
N SER A 124 4.37 15.44 -6.30
CA SER A 124 3.85 15.46 -4.93
C SER A 124 3.87 14.07 -4.30
N PHE A 125 3.95 14.04 -2.97
CA PHE A 125 3.65 12.87 -2.15
C PHE A 125 2.56 13.25 -1.16
N ALA A 126 1.61 12.35 -0.94
CA ALA A 126 0.60 12.47 0.09
C ALA A 126 0.50 11.18 0.88
N LEU A 127 0.39 11.29 2.20
CA LEU A 127 -0.16 10.21 3.01
C LEU A 127 -1.67 10.24 2.84
N VAL A 128 -2.25 9.08 2.58
CA VAL A 128 -3.70 8.93 2.44
C VAL A 128 -4.24 8.22 3.65
N GLU A 129 -4.97 8.96 4.48
CA GLU A 129 -5.71 8.43 5.60
C GLU A 129 -7.14 8.13 5.17
N PHE A 130 -7.76 7.12 5.78
CA PHE A 130 -9.14 6.74 5.48
C PHE A 130 -9.96 6.85 6.76
N ASP A 131 -11.07 7.58 6.69
CA ASP A 131 -11.98 7.71 7.83
C ASP A 131 -12.77 6.41 8.10
N ASP A 132 -13.59 6.40 9.16
CA ASP A 132 -14.42 5.25 9.52
C ASP A 132 -15.42 4.83 8.43
N ALA A 133 -15.77 5.75 7.51
CA ALA A 133 -16.62 5.47 6.36
C ALA A 133 -15.81 5.02 5.14
N GLY A 134 -14.49 4.91 5.26
CA GLY A 134 -13.57 4.53 4.19
C GLY A 134 -13.21 5.68 3.26
N ARG A 135 -13.59 6.93 3.55
CA ARG A 135 -13.32 8.07 2.67
C ARG A 135 -11.87 8.53 2.83
N PRO A 136 -11.15 8.76 1.72
CA PRO A 136 -9.76 9.19 1.75
C PRO A 136 -9.60 10.68 2.07
N GLU A 137 -8.56 11.01 2.83
CA GLU A 137 -8.03 12.36 3.04
C GLU A 137 -6.54 12.39 2.71
N TRP A 138 -6.08 13.43 2.00
CA TRP A 138 -4.71 13.56 1.52
C TRP A 138 -3.94 14.58 2.33
N ASP A 139 -2.88 14.13 2.99
CA ASP A 139 -1.93 14.99 3.69
C ASP A 139 -0.63 15.10 2.89
N TYR A 140 -0.53 16.19 2.12
CA TYR A 140 0.61 16.45 1.23
C TYR A 140 1.84 16.90 2.02
N LYS A 141 2.95 16.17 1.86
CA LYS A 141 4.19 16.43 2.59
C LYS A 141 5.43 16.15 1.75
N PRO A 142 6.61 16.69 2.13
CA PRO A 142 7.87 16.31 1.52
C PRO A 142 8.16 14.80 1.65
N LEU A 143 8.84 14.23 0.64
CA LEU A 143 9.24 12.82 0.57
C LEU A 143 9.87 12.30 1.87
N ALA A 144 10.80 13.06 2.45
CA ALA A 144 11.50 12.65 3.67
C ALA A 144 10.54 12.49 4.87
N THR A 145 9.55 13.37 4.99
CA THR A 145 8.54 13.30 6.05
C THR A 145 7.61 12.10 5.85
N VAL A 146 7.16 11.86 4.61
CA VAL A 146 6.33 10.68 4.29
C VAL A 146 7.10 9.39 4.58
N ALA A 147 8.36 9.30 4.15
CA ALA A 147 9.22 8.15 4.40
C ALA A 147 9.38 7.87 5.90
N GLN A 148 9.65 8.93 6.68
CA GLN A 148 9.77 8.84 8.13
C GLN A 148 8.48 8.33 8.78
N GLN A 149 7.32 8.88 8.42
CA GLN A 149 6.03 8.50 9.01
C GLN A 149 5.59 7.09 8.63
N CYS A 150 5.94 6.62 7.42
CA CYS A 150 5.75 5.21 7.02
C CYS A 150 6.85 4.27 7.56
N ALA A 151 7.83 4.79 8.30
CA ALA A 151 9.01 4.05 8.75
C ALA A 151 9.73 3.29 7.60
N VAL A 152 9.86 3.93 6.43
CA VAL A 152 10.62 3.43 5.27
C VAL A 152 11.78 4.37 4.94
N GLU A 153 12.80 3.86 4.26
CA GLU A 153 13.80 4.68 3.61
C GLU A 153 13.20 5.45 2.42
N SER A 154 13.68 6.68 2.14
CA SER A 154 13.19 7.47 1.00
C SER A 154 13.39 6.78 -0.35
N GLY A 155 14.39 5.88 -0.45
CA GLY A 155 14.61 5.04 -1.63
C GLY A 155 13.42 4.13 -1.96
N PHE A 156 12.70 3.64 -0.94
CA PHE A 156 11.48 2.84 -1.13
C PHE A 156 10.39 3.65 -1.83
N LEU A 157 10.28 4.94 -1.52
CA LEU A 157 9.30 5.85 -2.11
C LEU A 157 9.76 6.51 -3.42
N THR A 158 11.02 6.30 -3.81
CA THR A 158 11.57 6.83 -5.06
C THR A 158 11.37 5.81 -6.17
N ILE A 159 10.76 6.24 -7.27
CA ILE A 159 10.46 5.41 -8.44
C ILE A 159 11.36 5.85 -9.59
N ASP A 160 11.92 4.88 -10.31
CA ASP A 160 12.60 5.16 -11.58
C ASP A 160 11.57 5.73 -12.58
N PRO A 161 11.77 6.94 -13.12
CA PRO A 161 10.84 7.54 -14.07
C PRO A 161 10.50 6.66 -15.27
N GLU A 162 11.40 5.78 -15.73
CA GLU A 162 11.11 4.87 -16.85
C GLU A 162 9.98 3.88 -16.52
N GLN A 163 9.84 3.47 -15.26
CA GLN A 163 8.77 2.58 -14.82
C GLN A 163 7.39 3.26 -14.84
N LEU A 164 7.38 4.60 -14.77
CA LEU A 164 6.16 5.40 -14.75
C LEU A 164 5.60 5.72 -16.13
N HIS A 165 6.31 5.41 -17.22
CA HIS A 165 5.74 5.59 -18.56
C HIS A 165 4.67 4.55 -18.85
N TYR A 166 3.45 4.98 -19.18
CA TYR A 166 2.40 4.13 -19.75
C TYR A 166 2.84 3.68 -21.15
N ARG A 167 3.45 2.51 -21.18
CA ARG A 167 3.81 1.72 -22.35
C ARG A 167 3.27 0.31 -22.11
#